data_AF-A0A2E5RXD8-F1
#
_entry.id   AF-A0A2E5RXD8-F1
#
_cell.length_a   1.000
_cell.length_b   1.000
_cell.length_c   1.000
_cell.angle_alpha   90.00
_cell.angle_beta   90.00
_cell.angle_gamma   90.00
#
_symmetry.space_group_name_H-M   'P 1'
#
loop_
_entity.id
_entity.type
_entity.pdbx_description
1 polymer ?
#
loop_
_entity_poly.entity_id
_entity_poly.type
_entity_poly.pdbx_seq_one_letter_code
_entity_poly.pdbx_strand_id
1 'polypeptide(L)'
;MSLLAMEQNSNGRVDLTLFDYSGQPLRNETVHYAPEEYVSLVVPREARTNDRGELTVYLEEGFYTFQVFSVGEGFQLYASPGRSPQIVYGPYYWGWLDIRIGHVGYPPTGVEEGDPGDPGGEDGDPDDGEDPEEDPDPIEYHSLKVSVQGLNGSLSVKNEENSQTMQIHSSGTHTFASELADGTYYSVAITQSPAGQNCSIQNSDGHASISMVPVAIACTTPEPTYKISGVVEGLYRHIYINQESKGEYIQVWEDAGETKPFEFRNRLRAGDSYNVRIPYIPFNFTCEIENGEGTVTDHDVSDIRILCTEPEAPEPQEPVTVSTLVLENVQYLYGIDYAPNGYLYLSHNGQSVIKVHPDTGQVWVVLEEGPENGNPEFDTITGITVGPDGTIYLNDTELFTTYSITRNYDISVFLEQFVAFTAFDLDVGPDGNVYIADYGNERILKVDQEGNHSVIAELGTKNPMGLVVSEDGTVYFTVAQESNVYQLKFGIVSRLAGADGCGFKDGLGIHAHFCSPDGLAIDADGNILVADRFNNAIRRVTPDGLVTTVAGNGQEGDLDGPGSEATFESPRSITALPDGRIAVTAWYGAIRIITPDE
;
A
#
# COMPACT_ATOMS: atom_id res chain seq x y z
N MET A 1 -15.37 9.60 -7.93
CA MET A 1 -15.75 9.37 -9.33
C MET A 1 -16.73 8.23 -9.41
N SER A 2 -17.86 8.36 -10.11
CA SER A 2 -18.78 7.24 -10.35
C SER A 2 -19.46 7.37 -11.72
N LEU A 3 -19.61 6.21 -12.36
CA LEU A 3 -20.45 5.90 -13.53
C LEU A 3 -19.80 6.04 -14.92
N LEU A 4 -19.55 4.89 -15.57
CA LEU A 4 -19.31 4.74 -17.01
C LEU A 4 -20.65 4.49 -17.72
N ALA A 5 -20.87 5.13 -18.87
CA ALA A 5 -21.84 4.66 -19.86
C ALA A 5 -21.08 4.09 -21.06
N MET A 6 -21.53 2.94 -21.55
CA MET A 6 -20.98 2.27 -22.75
C MET A 6 -22.07 2.26 -23.82
N GLU A 7 -21.77 2.78 -25.02
CA GLU A 7 -22.61 2.60 -26.21
C GLU A 7 -21.76 1.92 -27.31
N GLN A 8 -22.33 0.88 -27.91
CA GLN A 8 -21.75 0.20 -29.06
C GLN A 8 -22.23 0.91 -30.33
N ASN A 9 -21.31 1.43 -31.14
CA ASN A 9 -21.69 2.00 -32.44
C ASN A 9 -21.93 0.91 -33.48
N SER A 10 -22.61 1.25 -34.58
CA SER A 10 -23.08 0.33 -35.63
C SER A 10 -21.99 -0.49 -36.34
N ASN A 11 -20.71 -0.26 -36.02
CA ASN A 11 -19.56 -0.97 -36.56
C ASN A 11 -18.92 -1.93 -35.55
N GLY A 12 -19.56 -2.19 -34.40
CA GLY A 12 -19.07 -3.10 -33.36
C GLY A 12 -17.94 -2.54 -32.50
N ARG A 13 -17.84 -1.21 -32.37
CA ARG A 13 -16.82 -0.54 -31.54
C ARG A 13 -17.46 0.08 -30.29
N VAL A 14 -16.69 0.11 -29.19
CA VAL A 14 -17.07 0.68 -27.90
C VAL A 14 -16.41 2.03 -27.72
N ASP A 15 -17.21 3.07 -27.50
CA ASP A 15 -16.72 4.41 -27.17
C ASP A 15 -16.82 4.64 -25.65
N LEU A 16 -15.74 5.14 -25.02
CA LEU A 16 -15.68 5.43 -23.58
C LEU A 16 -15.69 6.94 -23.35
N THR A 17 -16.59 7.43 -22.48
CA THR A 17 -16.67 8.85 -22.11
C THR A 17 -16.63 9.01 -20.59
N LEU A 18 -15.75 9.87 -20.09
CA LEU A 18 -15.63 10.22 -18.67
C LEU A 18 -16.45 11.47 -18.37
N PHE A 19 -17.16 11.51 -17.23
CA PHE A 19 -17.97 12.65 -16.80
C PHE A 19 -17.47 13.22 -15.46
N ASP A 20 -17.62 14.52 -15.27
CA ASP A 20 -17.43 15.17 -13.97
C ASP A 20 -18.68 15.07 -13.06
N TYR A 21 -18.58 15.57 -11.82
CA TYR A 21 -19.66 15.53 -10.82
C TYR A 21 -20.95 16.29 -11.21
N SER A 22 -20.90 17.10 -12.27
CA SER A 22 -22.06 17.83 -12.83
C SER A 22 -22.70 17.13 -14.02
N GLY A 23 -22.14 15.99 -14.46
CA GLY A 23 -22.58 15.25 -15.64
C GLY A 23 -22.06 15.82 -16.96
N GLN A 24 -21.00 16.64 -16.95
CA GLN A 24 -20.35 17.15 -18.17
C GLN A 24 -19.18 16.25 -18.59
N PRO A 25 -19.03 15.92 -19.88
CA PRO A 25 -17.96 15.04 -20.36
C PRO A 25 -16.59 15.72 -20.31
N LEU A 26 -15.62 15.06 -19.69
CA LEU A 26 -14.22 15.45 -19.65
C LEU A 26 -13.53 14.86 -20.88
N ARG A 27 -13.25 15.71 -21.89
CA ARG A 27 -12.51 15.47 -23.15
C ARG A 27 -12.46 14.02 -23.67
N ASN A 28 -13.08 13.80 -24.84
CA ASN A 28 -13.01 12.56 -25.60
C ASN A 28 -11.54 12.16 -25.92
N GLU A 29 -11.04 11.12 -25.27
CA GLU A 29 -9.92 10.35 -25.80
C GLU A 29 -10.47 9.12 -26.52
N THR A 30 -10.31 9.10 -27.84
CA THR A 30 -10.71 7.97 -28.67
C THR A 30 -9.60 6.92 -28.63
N VAL A 31 -9.85 5.77 -28.01
CA VAL A 31 -8.91 4.64 -28.04
C VAL A 31 -9.49 3.53 -28.93
N HIS A 32 -8.69 3.04 -29.88
CA HIS A 32 -9.13 2.12 -30.93
C HIS A 32 -8.72 0.67 -30.61
N TYR A 33 -9.66 -0.29 -30.62
CA TYR A 33 -9.34 -1.72 -30.51
C TYR A 33 -10.15 -2.62 -31.46
N ALA A 34 -9.60 -3.78 -31.80
CA ALA A 34 -10.13 -4.80 -32.71
C ALA A 34 -10.44 -6.12 -31.96
N PRO A 35 -11.25 -7.04 -32.51
CA PRO A 35 -12.04 -8.00 -31.73
C PRO A 35 -11.33 -9.24 -31.15
N GLU A 36 -10.00 -9.34 -31.18
CA GLU A 36 -9.29 -10.55 -30.69
C GLU A 36 -8.17 -10.29 -29.67
N GLU A 37 -8.14 -9.13 -29.01
CA GLU A 37 -7.16 -8.85 -27.95
C GLU A 37 -7.80 -8.45 -26.61
N TYR A 38 -7.05 -8.77 -25.55
CA TYR A 38 -7.33 -8.62 -24.13
C TYR A 38 -8.06 -7.33 -23.75
N VAL A 39 -9.10 -7.45 -22.92
CA VAL A 39 -9.76 -6.28 -22.30
C VAL A 39 -9.04 -5.95 -20.99
N SER A 40 -8.28 -4.85 -20.99
CA SER A 40 -7.67 -4.29 -19.78
C SER A 40 -8.64 -3.33 -19.10
N LEU A 41 -8.97 -3.57 -17.83
CA LEU A 41 -9.81 -2.67 -17.04
C LEU A 41 -8.93 -1.89 -16.07
N VAL A 42 -8.95 -0.56 -16.13
CA VAL A 42 -8.25 0.31 -15.19
C VAL A 42 -9.20 0.68 -14.05
N VAL A 43 -8.94 0.20 -12.84
CA VAL A 43 -9.71 0.57 -11.65
C VAL A 43 -8.93 1.64 -10.86
N PRO A 44 -9.46 2.87 -10.70
CA PRO A 44 -8.76 3.93 -9.98
C PRO A 44 -8.70 3.66 -8.46
N ARG A 45 -7.68 4.22 -7.80
CA ARG A 45 -7.37 4.10 -6.35
C ARG A 45 -8.53 4.49 -5.41
N GLU A 46 -9.57 5.17 -5.91
CA GLU A 46 -10.75 5.65 -5.16
C GLU A 46 -12.05 4.86 -5.42
N ALA A 47 -12.00 3.70 -6.09
CA ALA A 47 -13.19 2.89 -6.32
C ALA A 47 -13.80 2.42 -4.98
N ARG A 48 -15.04 2.82 -4.70
CA ARG A 48 -15.74 2.43 -3.46
C ARG A 48 -16.54 1.14 -3.67
N THR A 49 -16.38 0.21 -2.74
CA THR A 49 -17.16 -1.03 -2.64
C THR A 49 -18.53 -0.76 -2.01
N ASN A 50 -19.46 -1.72 -2.17
CA ASN A 50 -20.71 -1.70 -1.39
C ASN A 50 -20.43 -1.95 0.10
N ASP A 51 -21.46 -1.84 0.96
CA ASP A 51 -21.33 -2.05 2.42
C ASP A 51 -20.88 -3.46 2.83
N ARG A 52 -20.71 -4.37 1.86
CA ARG A 52 -20.19 -5.74 2.03
C ARG A 52 -18.77 -5.94 1.47
N GLY A 53 -18.13 -4.89 0.95
CA GLY A 53 -16.78 -4.96 0.39
C GLY A 53 -16.72 -5.48 -1.05
N GLU A 54 -17.82 -5.46 -1.78
CA GLU A 54 -17.91 -6.01 -3.14
C GLU A 54 -17.89 -4.90 -4.20
N LEU A 55 -17.21 -5.17 -5.33
CA LEU A 55 -17.25 -4.36 -6.54
C LEU A 55 -18.03 -5.12 -7.62
N THR A 56 -19.04 -4.49 -8.22
CA THR A 56 -19.85 -5.08 -9.29
C THR A 56 -19.54 -4.40 -10.61
N VAL A 57 -19.14 -5.19 -11.61
CA VAL A 57 -18.85 -4.70 -12.97
C VAL A 57 -19.91 -5.28 -13.91
N TYR A 58 -20.52 -4.41 -14.73
CA TYR A 58 -21.54 -4.77 -15.70
C TYR A 58 -20.88 -4.98 -17.08
N LEU A 59 -21.07 -6.16 -17.67
CA LEU A 59 -20.68 -6.48 -19.03
C LEU A 59 -21.92 -6.91 -19.83
N GLU A 60 -21.90 -6.80 -21.15
CA GLU A 60 -23.07 -7.11 -22.01
C GLU A 60 -23.60 -8.55 -21.85
N GLU A 61 -22.80 -9.50 -21.35
CA GLU A 61 -23.22 -10.90 -21.14
C GLU A 61 -23.56 -11.25 -19.66
N GLY A 62 -23.59 -10.28 -18.75
CA GLY A 62 -23.99 -10.50 -17.35
C GLY A 62 -23.24 -9.64 -16.32
N PHE A 63 -23.58 -9.81 -15.04
CA PHE A 63 -22.90 -9.14 -13.93
C PHE A 63 -21.91 -10.09 -13.25
N TYR A 64 -20.71 -9.58 -12.94
CA TYR A 64 -19.72 -10.28 -12.14
C TYR A 64 -19.51 -9.54 -10.82
N THR A 65 -19.56 -10.29 -9.71
CA THR A 65 -19.35 -9.78 -8.36
C THR A 65 -17.99 -10.23 -7.87
N PHE A 66 -17.12 -9.27 -7.52
CA PHE A 66 -15.79 -9.53 -7.00
C PHE A 66 -15.76 -9.18 -5.51
N GLN A 67 -15.19 -10.08 -4.70
CA GLN A 67 -14.83 -9.76 -3.32
C GLN A 67 -13.45 -9.12 -3.31
N VAL A 68 -13.36 -7.90 -2.75
CA VAL A 68 -12.14 -7.11 -2.69
C VAL A 68 -11.57 -7.19 -1.27
N PHE A 69 -10.34 -7.69 -1.15
CA PHE A 69 -9.58 -7.64 0.09
C PHE A 69 -8.46 -6.61 -0.04
N SER A 70 -8.38 -5.65 0.88
CA SER A 70 -7.25 -4.73 0.98
C SER A 70 -6.10 -5.45 1.69
N VAL A 71 -4.94 -5.50 1.04
CA VAL A 71 -3.72 -6.12 1.57
C VAL A 71 -2.58 -5.10 1.41
N GLY A 72 -2.34 -4.30 2.45
CA GLY A 72 -1.37 -3.20 2.39
C GLY A 72 -1.71 -2.16 1.30
N GLU A 73 -0.73 -1.78 0.47
CA GLU A 73 -0.91 -0.81 -0.63
C GLU A 73 -1.54 -1.41 -1.93
N GLY A 74 -2.07 -2.64 -1.90
CA GLY A 74 -2.70 -3.31 -3.04
C GLY A 74 -4.03 -4.02 -2.73
N PHE A 75 -4.69 -4.54 -3.77
CA PHE A 75 -5.96 -5.27 -3.68
C PHE A 75 -5.82 -6.72 -4.19
N GLN A 76 -6.47 -7.67 -3.52
CA GLN A 76 -6.69 -9.03 -4.03
C GLN A 76 -8.17 -9.24 -4.38
N LEU A 77 -8.43 -9.81 -5.56
CA LEU A 77 -9.78 -10.10 -6.07
C LEU A 77 -10.03 -11.60 -6.11
N TYR A 78 -11.13 -12.06 -5.52
CA TYR A 78 -11.63 -13.44 -5.65
C TYR A 78 -12.96 -13.44 -6.41
N ALA A 79 -13.08 -14.34 -7.39
CA ALA A 79 -14.30 -14.58 -8.16
C ALA A 79 -14.93 -15.93 -7.76
N SER A 80 -16.26 -15.98 -7.64
CA SER A 80 -17.01 -17.19 -7.26
C SER A 80 -18.25 -17.37 -8.15
N PRO A 81 -18.59 -18.59 -8.62
CA PRO A 81 -17.73 -19.72 -8.95
C PRO A 81 -17.78 -20.03 -10.47
N GLY A 82 -16.63 -20.36 -11.08
CA GLY A 82 -16.66 -20.89 -12.45
C GLY A 82 -15.34 -21.10 -13.15
N ARG A 83 -14.29 -20.29 -12.93
CA ARG A 83 -12.95 -20.48 -13.51
C ARG A 83 -11.93 -19.63 -12.74
N SER A 84 -10.74 -20.20 -12.48
CA SER A 84 -9.61 -19.47 -11.90
C SER A 84 -8.97 -18.57 -12.96
N PRO A 85 -8.87 -17.24 -12.77
CA PRO A 85 -8.02 -16.42 -13.63
C PRO A 85 -6.55 -16.80 -13.43
N GLN A 86 -5.77 -16.77 -14.51
CA GLN A 86 -4.31 -16.91 -14.43
C GLN A 86 -3.73 -15.52 -14.16
N ILE A 87 -3.10 -15.36 -13.00
CA ILE A 87 -2.44 -14.10 -12.62
C ILE A 87 -1.00 -14.16 -13.11
N VAL A 88 -0.59 -13.20 -13.94
CA VAL A 88 0.81 -13.01 -14.37
C VAL A 88 1.35 -11.80 -13.64
N TYR A 89 2.43 -11.98 -12.88
CA TYR A 89 3.14 -10.86 -12.25
C TYR A 89 4.08 -10.21 -13.26
N GLY A 90 3.98 -8.89 -13.43
CA GLY A 90 4.90 -8.05 -14.19
C GLY A 90 5.34 -6.84 -13.35
N PRO A 91 6.55 -6.28 -13.58
CA PRO A 91 7.17 -5.32 -12.68
C PRO A 91 6.84 -3.87 -13.07
N TYR A 92 5.60 -3.42 -12.92
CA TYR A 92 5.24 -1.99 -12.99
C TYR A 92 3.94 -1.72 -12.22
N TYR A 93 3.80 -0.51 -11.66
CA TYR A 93 2.78 -0.01 -10.71
C TYR A 93 1.33 0.09 -11.24
N TRP A 94 0.87 -0.90 -12.02
CA TRP A 94 -0.53 -1.09 -12.38
C TRP A 94 -0.83 -2.59 -12.32
N GLY A 95 -1.80 -3.00 -11.51
CA GLY A 95 -2.25 -4.39 -11.50
C GLY A 95 -3.08 -4.66 -12.75
N TRP A 96 -2.56 -5.46 -13.68
CA TRP A 96 -3.31 -5.91 -14.86
C TRP A 96 -4.14 -7.16 -14.50
N LEU A 97 -5.41 -7.18 -14.90
CA LEU A 97 -6.25 -8.38 -14.84
C LEU A 97 -6.47 -8.90 -16.27
N ASP A 98 -5.77 -9.96 -16.64
CA ASP A 98 -5.98 -10.66 -17.91
C ASP A 98 -7.14 -11.67 -17.79
N ILE A 99 -8.24 -11.43 -18.50
CA ILE A 99 -9.37 -12.37 -18.58
C ILE A 99 -9.32 -13.11 -19.92
N ARG A 100 -9.03 -14.42 -19.89
CA ARG A 100 -9.17 -15.30 -21.07
C ARG A 100 -10.64 -15.67 -21.29
N ILE A 101 -11.23 -15.23 -22.39
CA ILE A 101 -12.55 -15.68 -22.84
C ILE A 101 -12.35 -16.89 -23.77
N GLY A 102 -12.64 -18.09 -23.26
CA GLY A 102 -12.62 -19.32 -24.06
C GLY A 102 -13.99 -19.58 -24.68
N HIS A 103 -14.07 -19.64 -26.00
CA HIS A 103 -15.29 -19.94 -26.76
C HIS A 103 -15.80 -21.35 -26.45
N VAL A 104 -17.07 -21.49 -26.02
CA VAL A 104 -17.78 -22.77 -25.93
C VAL A 104 -18.85 -22.77 -27.01
N GLY A 105 -18.61 -23.50 -28.10
CA GLY A 105 -19.63 -23.71 -29.13
C GLY A 105 -20.71 -24.68 -28.64
N TYR A 106 -21.97 -24.25 -28.66
CA TYR A 106 -23.14 -25.14 -28.67
C TYR A 106 -23.65 -25.29 -30.12
N PRO A 107 -24.17 -26.47 -30.50
CA PRO A 107 -24.59 -26.76 -31.87
C PRO A 107 -25.95 -26.10 -32.20
N PRO A 108 -26.28 -25.92 -33.50
CA PRO A 108 -27.44 -25.15 -33.91
C PRO A 108 -28.71 -25.98 -33.86
N THR A 109 -29.77 -25.45 -33.27
CA THR A 109 -31.16 -25.88 -33.56
C THR A 109 -31.78 -24.86 -34.51
N GLY A 110 -32.06 -25.33 -35.72
CA GLY A 110 -32.69 -24.55 -36.79
C GLY A 110 -34.13 -24.15 -36.47
N VAL A 111 -34.51 -23.00 -36.99
CA VAL A 111 -35.88 -22.50 -37.09
C VAL A 111 -36.33 -22.77 -38.53
N GLU A 112 -37.45 -23.47 -38.71
CA GLU A 112 -38.23 -23.41 -39.95
C GLU A 112 -39.39 -22.44 -39.75
N GLU A 113 -39.52 -21.50 -40.69
CA GLU A 113 -40.65 -20.59 -40.84
C GLU A 113 -41.84 -21.28 -41.52
N GLY A 114 -43.06 -20.83 -41.21
CA GLY A 114 -44.28 -21.26 -41.90
C GLY A 114 -45.52 -20.41 -41.59
N ASP A 115 -45.59 -19.25 -42.25
CA ASP A 115 -46.73 -18.48 -42.84
C ASP A 115 -48.09 -18.28 -42.09
N PRO A 116 -48.70 -17.06 -42.12
CA PRO A 116 -50.00 -16.77 -41.52
C PRO A 116 -51.15 -16.79 -42.55
N GLY A 117 -52.30 -17.34 -42.16
CA GLY A 117 -53.53 -17.25 -42.95
C GLY A 117 -54.80 -17.45 -42.13
N ASP A 118 -55.58 -16.38 -42.02
CA ASP A 118 -57.02 -16.34 -41.69
C ASP A 118 -57.61 -15.30 -42.69
N PRO A 119 -58.85 -15.38 -43.25
CA PRO A 119 -60.09 -15.54 -42.47
C PRO A 119 -61.29 -16.30 -43.10
N GLY A 120 -62.12 -16.88 -42.22
CA GLY A 120 -63.60 -16.79 -42.27
C GLY A 120 -64.41 -17.82 -43.08
N GLY A 121 -65.50 -18.32 -42.48
CA GLY A 121 -66.58 -19.03 -43.19
C GLY A 121 -67.58 -19.80 -42.32
N GLU A 122 -68.61 -19.09 -41.84
CA GLU A 122 -70.05 -19.41 -41.66
C GLU A 122 -70.56 -20.83 -41.29
N ASP A 123 -71.44 -20.80 -40.27
CA ASP A 123 -72.77 -21.41 -40.13
C ASP A 123 -73.00 -22.92 -40.25
N GLY A 124 -73.48 -23.50 -39.13
CA GLY A 124 -74.17 -24.79 -39.08
C GLY A 124 -74.64 -25.18 -37.68
N ASP A 125 -75.87 -24.79 -37.32
CA ASP A 125 -76.72 -25.36 -36.27
C ASP A 125 -77.74 -26.32 -36.95
N PRO A 126 -78.51 -27.24 -36.30
CA PRO A 126 -78.54 -27.75 -34.92
C PRO A 126 -78.57 -29.31 -34.83
N ASP A 127 -78.42 -29.87 -33.62
CA ASP A 127 -79.40 -30.79 -32.98
C ASP A 127 -78.76 -31.59 -31.83
N ASP A 128 -79.36 -31.38 -30.66
CA ASP A 128 -79.92 -32.38 -29.76
C ASP A 128 -79.01 -33.47 -29.15
N GLY A 129 -78.64 -33.21 -27.89
CA GLY A 129 -78.21 -34.25 -26.94
C GLY A 129 -78.16 -33.68 -25.53
N GLU A 130 -79.29 -33.69 -24.82
CA GLU A 130 -79.28 -33.68 -23.36
C GLU A 130 -78.57 -34.97 -22.89
N ASP A 131 -77.30 -34.86 -22.50
CA ASP A 131 -76.60 -35.88 -21.72
C ASP A 131 -76.71 -35.48 -20.24
N PRO A 132 -76.97 -36.43 -19.33
CA PRO A 132 -77.27 -36.12 -17.93
C PRO A 132 -76.01 -35.63 -17.24
N GLU A 133 -76.18 -34.74 -16.25
CA GLU A 133 -75.11 -34.36 -15.32
C GLU A 133 -74.44 -35.61 -14.76
N GLU A 134 -73.26 -35.97 -15.27
CA GLU A 134 -72.37 -36.93 -14.60
C GLU A 134 -71.97 -36.30 -13.27
N ASP A 135 -72.38 -36.94 -12.17
CA ASP A 135 -71.85 -36.67 -10.83
C ASP A 135 -70.32 -36.66 -10.94
N PRO A 136 -69.61 -35.58 -10.57
CA PRO A 136 -68.16 -35.57 -10.64
C PRO A 136 -67.61 -36.70 -9.78
N ASP A 137 -66.68 -37.48 -10.33
CA ASP A 137 -65.95 -38.52 -9.60
C ASP A 137 -65.49 -37.99 -8.23
N PRO A 138 -65.60 -38.80 -7.15
CA PRO A 138 -65.21 -38.35 -5.82
C PRO A 138 -63.73 -37.94 -5.82
N ILE A 139 -63.48 -36.66 -5.53
CA ILE A 139 -62.14 -36.10 -5.42
C ILE A 139 -61.40 -36.83 -4.29
N GLU A 140 -60.28 -37.48 -4.63
CA GLU A 140 -59.41 -38.15 -3.66
C GLU A 140 -58.57 -37.11 -2.89
N TYR A 141 -58.36 -37.32 -1.58
CA TYR A 141 -57.63 -36.41 -0.70
C TYR A 141 -56.40 -37.10 -0.10
N HIS A 142 -55.29 -36.37 -0.02
CA HIS A 142 -54.00 -36.86 0.46
C HIS A 142 -53.47 -36.00 1.62
N SER A 143 -52.97 -36.67 2.66
CA SER A 143 -52.44 -36.04 3.89
C SER A 143 -50.98 -35.59 3.74
N LEU A 144 -50.70 -34.28 3.69
CA LEU A 144 -49.32 -33.74 3.61
C LEU A 144 -48.54 -33.99 4.91
N LYS A 145 -47.44 -34.75 4.83
CA LYS A 145 -46.61 -35.16 5.98
C LYS A 145 -45.24 -34.49 5.97
N VAL A 146 -44.76 -34.12 7.16
CA VAL A 146 -43.43 -33.60 7.43
C VAL A 146 -42.70 -34.55 8.37
N SER A 147 -41.54 -35.06 7.96
CA SER A 147 -40.68 -35.92 8.76
C SER A 147 -39.51 -35.10 9.31
N VAL A 148 -39.42 -34.97 10.63
CA VAL A 148 -38.39 -34.16 11.31
C VAL A 148 -37.39 -35.05 12.05
N GLN A 149 -36.09 -34.83 11.85
CA GLN A 149 -35.01 -35.51 12.57
C GLN A 149 -34.10 -34.51 13.28
N GLY A 150 -33.56 -34.90 14.45
CA GLY A 150 -32.58 -34.12 15.21
C GLY A 150 -33.12 -32.85 15.88
N LEU A 151 -34.44 -32.74 16.08
CA LEU A 151 -35.07 -31.56 16.66
C LEU A 151 -34.89 -31.52 18.19
N ASN A 152 -34.37 -30.41 18.70
CA ASN A 152 -34.30 -30.05 20.10
C ASN A 152 -34.89 -28.65 20.29
N GLY A 153 -36.13 -28.58 20.79
CA GLY A 153 -36.90 -27.33 20.92
C GLY A 153 -38.14 -27.31 20.02
N SER A 154 -38.56 -26.11 19.60
CA SER A 154 -39.76 -25.89 18.80
C SER A 154 -39.41 -25.43 17.39
N LEU A 155 -40.06 -26.02 16.40
CA LEU A 155 -39.92 -25.69 14.97
C LEU A 155 -41.30 -25.31 14.42
N SER A 156 -41.39 -24.20 13.70
CA SER A 156 -42.60 -23.81 12.98
C SER A 156 -42.44 -24.06 11.48
N VAL A 157 -43.41 -24.74 10.89
CA VAL A 157 -43.50 -24.93 9.44
C VAL A 157 -44.82 -24.40 8.92
N LYS A 158 -44.84 -23.92 7.68
CA LYS A 158 -46.03 -23.39 7.02
C LYS A 158 -46.15 -24.03 5.64
N ASN A 159 -47.35 -24.49 5.29
CA ASN A 159 -47.70 -24.69 3.89
C ASN A 159 -48.10 -23.32 3.32
N GLU A 160 -47.30 -22.80 2.41
CA GLU A 160 -47.47 -21.45 1.84
C GLU A 160 -48.77 -21.32 1.05
N GLU A 161 -49.22 -22.40 0.40
CA GLU A 161 -50.39 -22.39 -0.49
C GLU A 161 -51.72 -22.19 0.24
N ASN A 162 -51.89 -22.84 1.40
CA ASN A 162 -53.12 -22.72 2.20
C ASN A 162 -52.92 -21.93 3.50
N SER A 163 -51.73 -21.36 3.69
CA SER A 163 -51.30 -20.63 4.89
C SER A 163 -51.45 -21.40 6.22
N GLN A 164 -51.60 -22.72 6.18
CA GLN A 164 -51.67 -23.54 7.38
C GLN A 164 -50.29 -23.64 8.02
N THR A 165 -50.23 -23.38 9.33
CA THR A 165 -49.00 -23.49 10.12
C THR A 165 -49.08 -24.69 11.06
N MET A 166 -47.92 -25.25 11.37
CA MET A 166 -47.77 -26.34 12.31
C MET A 166 -46.57 -26.10 13.21
N GLN A 167 -46.78 -26.23 14.52
CA GLN A 167 -45.73 -26.23 15.53
C GLN A 167 -45.32 -27.67 15.83
N ILE A 168 -44.02 -27.95 15.72
CA ILE A 168 -43.44 -29.27 15.93
C ILE A 168 -42.49 -29.19 17.13
N HIS A 169 -42.68 -30.07 18.12
CA HIS A 169 -41.91 -30.07 19.37
C HIS A 169 -41.06 -31.33 19.57
N SER A 170 -41.10 -32.28 18.64
CA SER A 170 -40.32 -33.52 18.71
C SER A 170 -40.04 -34.08 17.32
N SER A 171 -38.92 -34.79 17.17
CA SER A 171 -38.64 -35.57 15.96
C SER A 171 -39.70 -36.65 15.72
N GLY A 172 -39.92 -36.99 14.45
CA GLY A 172 -40.97 -37.89 14.01
C GLY A 172 -41.71 -37.35 12.79
N THR A 173 -42.71 -38.10 12.33
CA THR A 173 -43.59 -37.68 11.24
C THR A 173 -44.82 -36.97 11.78
N HIS A 174 -45.10 -35.79 11.24
CA HIS A 174 -46.22 -34.93 11.60
C HIS A 174 -47.06 -34.66 10.35
N THR A 175 -48.36 -34.48 10.49
CA THR A 175 -49.30 -34.34 9.36
C THR A 175 -50.03 -33.02 9.45
N PHE A 176 -50.10 -32.27 8.36
CA PHE A 176 -50.91 -31.05 8.27
C PHE A 176 -52.38 -31.39 8.48
N ALA A 177 -53.12 -30.51 9.17
CA ALA A 177 -54.50 -30.79 9.56
C ALA A 177 -55.47 -30.79 8.37
N SER A 178 -55.11 -30.10 7.28
CA SER A 178 -55.89 -30.09 6.05
C SER A 178 -55.32 -31.10 5.06
N GLU A 179 -56.18 -32.01 4.59
CA GLU A 179 -55.86 -32.86 3.44
C GLU A 179 -55.96 -32.05 2.14
N LEU A 180 -55.16 -32.45 1.14
CA LEU A 180 -55.08 -31.78 -0.15
C LEU A 180 -55.75 -32.66 -1.20
N ALA A 181 -56.61 -32.08 -2.05
CA ALA A 181 -57.19 -32.80 -3.18
C ALA A 181 -56.08 -33.27 -4.14
N ASP A 182 -56.27 -34.43 -4.77
CA ASP A 182 -55.32 -34.98 -5.74
C ASP A 182 -54.93 -33.94 -6.81
N GLY A 183 -53.63 -33.83 -7.10
CA GLY A 183 -53.06 -32.84 -8.02
C GLY A 183 -52.83 -31.43 -7.44
N THR A 184 -53.30 -31.13 -6.22
CA THR A 184 -53.10 -29.81 -5.59
C THR A 184 -51.61 -29.56 -5.31
N TYR A 185 -51.09 -28.41 -5.74
CA TYR A 185 -49.72 -28.00 -5.43
C TYR A 185 -49.57 -27.63 -3.95
N TYR A 186 -48.44 -27.98 -3.34
CA TYR A 186 -48.06 -27.58 -1.99
C TYR A 186 -46.62 -27.06 -1.98
N SER A 187 -46.32 -26.18 -1.02
CA SER A 187 -44.96 -25.69 -0.77
C SER A 187 -44.81 -25.42 0.73
N VAL A 188 -43.83 -26.07 1.35
CA VAL A 188 -43.59 -26.04 2.80
C VAL A 188 -42.31 -25.27 3.09
N ALA A 189 -42.43 -24.28 3.97
CA ALA A 189 -41.31 -23.48 4.45
C ALA A 189 -41.15 -23.58 5.97
N ILE A 190 -39.91 -23.48 6.45
CA ILE A 190 -39.60 -23.29 7.87
C ILE A 190 -39.80 -21.81 8.19
N THR A 191 -40.77 -21.49 9.05
CA THR A 191 -41.09 -20.10 9.43
C THR A 191 -40.41 -19.68 10.74
N GLN A 192 -40.02 -20.64 11.58
CA GLN A 192 -39.25 -20.39 12.79
C GLN A 192 -38.37 -21.61 13.09
N SER A 193 -37.06 -21.41 13.09
CA SER A 193 -36.10 -22.44 13.49
C SER A 193 -35.99 -22.57 15.02
N PRO A 194 -35.74 -23.76 15.54
CA PRO A 194 -35.41 -23.99 16.95
C PRO A 194 -34.16 -23.21 17.39
N ALA A 195 -34.18 -22.69 18.62
CA ALA A 195 -33.06 -21.94 19.18
C ALA A 195 -31.80 -22.83 19.30
N GLY A 196 -30.68 -22.37 18.75
CA GLY A 196 -29.40 -23.08 18.83
C GLY A 196 -29.29 -24.30 17.89
N GLN A 197 -30.17 -24.44 16.91
CA GLN A 197 -30.09 -25.49 15.89
C GLN A 197 -30.26 -24.93 14.47
N ASN A 198 -29.55 -25.54 13.52
CA ASN A 198 -29.73 -25.28 12.09
C ASN A 198 -30.56 -26.40 11.48
N CYS A 199 -31.68 -26.05 10.84
CA CYS A 199 -32.57 -27.01 10.18
C CYS A 199 -32.60 -26.79 8.67
N SER A 200 -32.41 -27.86 7.90
CA SER A 200 -32.53 -27.87 6.44
C SER A 200 -33.77 -28.65 6.00
N ILE A 201 -34.44 -28.16 4.95
CA ILE A 201 -35.64 -28.79 4.37
C ILE A 201 -35.31 -29.44 3.01
N GLN A 202 -35.91 -30.60 2.74
CA GLN A 202 -35.86 -31.34 1.48
C GLN A 202 -37.28 -31.78 1.09
N ASN A 203 -37.52 -31.95 -0.21
CA ASN A 203 -38.86 -32.22 -0.77
C ASN A 203 -39.88 -31.18 -0.29
N SER A 204 -39.51 -29.89 -0.33
CA SER A 204 -40.32 -28.79 0.20
C SER A 204 -41.64 -28.61 -0.52
N ASP A 205 -41.72 -28.98 -1.79
CA ASP A 205 -42.86 -28.70 -2.66
C ASP A 205 -43.15 -29.84 -3.64
N GLY A 206 -44.36 -29.84 -4.19
CA GLY A 206 -44.83 -30.85 -5.13
C GLY A 206 -46.34 -30.86 -5.28
N HIS A 207 -46.88 -31.90 -5.93
CA HIS A 207 -48.32 -32.11 -6.07
C HIS A 207 -48.81 -33.24 -5.17
N ALA A 208 -49.96 -33.05 -4.53
CA ALA A 208 -50.61 -34.05 -3.71
C ALA A 208 -50.98 -35.29 -4.55
N SER A 209 -50.51 -36.46 -4.14
CA SER A 209 -50.82 -37.74 -4.79
C SER A 209 -50.56 -38.90 -3.83
N ILE A 210 -51.06 -40.10 -4.18
CA ILE A 210 -50.85 -41.34 -3.39
C ILE A 210 -49.37 -41.72 -3.21
N SER A 211 -48.49 -41.23 -4.10
CA SER A 211 -47.05 -41.53 -4.09
C SER A 211 -46.18 -40.40 -3.52
N MET A 212 -46.78 -39.38 -2.90
CA MET A 212 -46.00 -38.26 -2.37
C MET A 212 -45.07 -38.69 -1.23
N VAL A 213 -43.83 -38.21 -1.28
CA VAL A 213 -42.83 -38.42 -0.24
C VAL A 213 -43.03 -37.36 0.85
N PRO A 214 -42.91 -37.70 2.14
CA PRO A 214 -42.93 -36.69 3.20
C PRO A 214 -41.86 -35.63 3.01
N VAL A 215 -42.21 -34.38 3.32
CA VAL A 215 -41.25 -33.26 3.42
C VAL A 215 -40.25 -33.59 4.51
N ALA A 216 -38.96 -33.61 4.22
CA ALA A 216 -37.94 -34.00 5.20
C ALA A 216 -37.25 -32.77 5.79
N ILE A 217 -37.18 -32.70 7.12
CA ILE A 217 -36.48 -31.65 7.84
C ILE A 217 -35.42 -32.30 8.74
N ALA A 218 -34.16 -31.90 8.55
CA ALA A 218 -33.06 -32.34 9.38
C ALA A 218 -32.50 -31.15 10.17
N CYS A 219 -32.55 -31.24 11.50
CA CYS A 219 -32.00 -30.25 12.42
C CYS A 219 -30.70 -30.76 13.04
N THR A 220 -29.70 -29.88 13.14
CA THR A 220 -28.40 -30.16 13.73
C THR A 220 -28.02 -29.06 14.70
N THR A 221 -27.42 -29.42 15.83
CA THR A 221 -26.84 -28.45 16.77
C THR A 221 -25.44 -28.09 16.27
N PRO A 222 -25.11 -26.80 16.05
CA PRO A 222 -23.75 -26.42 15.71
C PRO A 222 -22.82 -26.75 16.87
N GLU A 223 -21.63 -27.30 16.56
CA GLU A 223 -20.58 -27.50 17.56
C GLU A 223 -20.17 -26.15 18.18
N PRO A 224 -19.89 -26.09 19.50
CA PRO A 224 -19.44 -24.87 20.15
C PRO A 224 -18.12 -24.38 19.51
N THR A 225 -17.98 -23.06 19.42
CA THR A 225 -16.77 -22.41 18.90
C THR A 225 -16.25 -21.38 19.88
N TYR A 226 -14.93 -21.30 19.98
CA TYR A 226 -14.17 -20.58 21.00
C TYR A 226 -13.33 -19.48 20.37
N LYS A 227 -13.15 -18.40 21.13
CA LYS A 227 -12.37 -17.22 20.73
C LYS A 227 -10.88 -17.46 20.93
N ILE A 228 -10.09 -16.77 20.10
CA ILE A 228 -8.65 -16.62 20.25
C ILE A 228 -8.36 -15.12 20.47
N SER A 229 -7.80 -14.78 21.62
CA SER A 229 -7.47 -13.43 22.01
C SER A 229 -6.18 -13.39 22.83
N GLY A 230 -5.70 -12.18 23.06
CA GLY A 230 -4.51 -11.95 23.86
C GLY A 230 -4.26 -10.47 24.08
N VAL A 231 -3.05 -10.17 24.54
CA VAL A 231 -2.59 -8.80 24.75
C VAL A 231 -1.25 -8.56 24.07
N VAL A 232 -1.06 -7.30 23.71
CA VAL A 232 0.18 -6.74 23.18
C VAL A 232 0.69 -5.71 24.19
N GLU A 233 1.96 -5.78 24.53
CA GLU A 233 2.62 -4.89 25.48
C GLU A 233 3.92 -4.34 24.87
N GLY A 234 4.18 -3.04 25.04
CA GLY A 234 5.50 -2.44 24.76
C GLY A 234 5.70 -2.04 23.29
N LEU A 235 4.63 -1.93 22.51
CA LEU A 235 4.69 -1.32 21.18
C LEU A 235 4.57 0.19 21.21
N TYR A 236 5.28 0.81 20.28
CA TYR A 236 5.27 2.25 20.06
C TYR A 236 4.71 2.58 18.66
N ARG A 237 4.13 1.57 17.98
CA ARG A 237 3.49 1.61 16.65
C ARG A 237 2.43 0.51 16.53
N HIS A 238 1.86 0.33 15.33
CA HIS A 238 1.01 -0.82 15.03
C HIS A 238 1.81 -2.06 14.63
N ILE A 239 1.30 -3.24 15.00
CA ILE A 239 1.70 -4.52 14.43
C ILE A 239 0.55 -5.18 13.69
N TYR A 240 0.92 -6.00 12.71
CA TYR A 240 0.00 -6.98 12.15
C TYR A 240 0.21 -8.30 12.87
N ILE A 241 -0.88 -8.90 13.32
CA ILE A 241 -0.91 -10.22 13.93
C ILE A 241 -1.70 -11.12 13.01
N ASN A 242 -1.17 -12.30 12.69
CA ASN A 242 -1.82 -13.28 11.84
C ASN A 242 -2.21 -14.54 12.63
N GLN A 243 -3.42 -15.04 12.38
CA GLN A 243 -3.83 -16.40 12.76
C GLN A 243 -3.76 -17.31 11.52
N GLU A 244 -2.69 -18.08 11.39
CA GLU A 244 -2.40 -18.87 10.19
C GLU A 244 -3.48 -19.93 9.91
N SER A 245 -4.09 -20.50 10.96
CA SER A 245 -5.10 -21.55 10.83
C SER A 245 -6.37 -21.11 10.09
N LYS A 246 -6.58 -19.78 9.98
CA LYS A 246 -7.74 -19.18 9.31
C LYS A 246 -7.38 -18.06 8.32
N GLY A 247 -6.10 -17.68 8.22
CA GLY A 247 -5.63 -16.60 7.35
C GLY A 247 -6.15 -15.22 7.74
N GLU A 248 -6.49 -15.02 9.02
CA GLU A 248 -6.99 -13.73 9.52
C GLU A 248 -5.86 -12.82 9.98
N TYR A 249 -5.93 -11.54 9.64
CA TYR A 249 -4.99 -10.51 10.07
C TYR A 249 -5.69 -9.46 10.92
N ILE A 250 -5.07 -9.08 12.02
CA ILE A 250 -5.49 -7.97 12.87
C ILE A 250 -4.39 -6.94 12.88
N GLN A 251 -4.75 -5.68 12.69
CA GLN A 251 -3.86 -4.56 12.99
C GLN A 251 -4.14 -4.08 14.42
N VAL A 252 -3.12 -4.10 15.27
CA VAL A 252 -3.20 -3.58 16.65
C VAL A 252 -2.40 -2.30 16.71
N TRP A 253 -3.02 -1.21 17.20
CA TRP A 253 -2.36 0.08 17.40
C TRP A 253 -2.07 0.28 18.88
N GLU A 254 -0.82 0.57 19.24
CA GLU A 254 -0.43 0.94 20.61
C GLU A 254 0.09 2.39 20.64
N ASP A 255 -0.32 3.12 21.68
CA ASP A 255 0.34 4.35 22.11
C ASP A 255 1.33 3.97 23.22
N ALA A 256 2.54 4.52 23.18
CA ALA A 256 3.68 4.13 24.01
C ALA A 256 3.34 3.77 25.47
N GLY A 257 3.46 2.48 25.82
CA GLY A 257 3.43 1.99 27.20
C GLY A 257 2.07 1.49 27.72
N GLU A 258 1.08 1.26 26.86
CA GLU A 258 -0.23 0.71 27.24
C GLU A 258 -0.45 -0.71 26.73
N THR A 259 -0.79 -1.64 27.62
CA THR A 259 -1.24 -2.99 27.22
C THR A 259 -2.52 -2.92 26.37
N LYS A 260 -2.48 -3.40 25.11
CA LYS A 260 -3.63 -3.42 24.19
C LYS A 260 -4.16 -4.83 23.95
N PRO A 261 -5.48 -5.08 24.11
CA PRO A 261 -6.06 -6.38 23.80
C PRO A 261 -6.29 -6.57 22.29
N PHE A 262 -6.24 -7.81 21.82
CA PHE A 262 -6.68 -8.19 20.46
C PHE A 262 -7.59 -9.42 20.51
N GLU A 263 -8.51 -9.55 19.55
CA GLU A 263 -9.41 -10.71 19.39
C GLU A 263 -9.62 -11.00 17.90
N PHE A 264 -9.40 -12.26 17.49
CA PHE A 264 -9.73 -12.72 16.14
C PHE A 264 -11.23 -12.93 15.97
N ARG A 265 -11.77 -12.52 14.82
CA ARG A 265 -13.19 -12.69 14.49
C ARG A 265 -13.52 -14.14 14.22
N ASN A 266 -12.60 -14.89 13.61
CA ASN A 266 -12.80 -16.30 13.33
C ASN A 266 -12.64 -17.15 14.59
N ARG A 267 -13.72 -17.85 14.94
CA ARG A 267 -13.73 -18.79 16.06
C ARG A 267 -13.28 -20.19 15.63
N LEU A 268 -12.73 -20.94 16.57
CA LEU A 268 -12.21 -22.30 16.38
C LEU A 268 -13.02 -23.32 17.18
N ARG A 269 -13.03 -24.59 16.76
CA ARG A 269 -13.69 -25.68 17.50
C ARG A 269 -12.74 -26.33 18.49
N ALA A 270 -13.28 -27.03 19.49
CA ALA A 270 -12.46 -27.88 20.34
C ALA A 270 -11.71 -28.93 19.50
N GLY A 271 -10.39 -29.02 19.69
CA GLY A 271 -9.48 -29.88 18.91
C GLY A 271 -8.83 -29.19 17.72
N ASP A 272 -9.27 -27.99 17.30
CA ASP A 272 -8.59 -27.21 16.26
C ASP A 272 -7.29 -26.62 16.80
N SER A 273 -6.23 -26.63 16.01
CA SER A 273 -4.99 -25.92 16.34
C SER A 273 -5.07 -24.42 16.03
N TYR A 274 -4.43 -23.61 16.87
CA TYR A 274 -4.20 -22.19 16.62
C TYR A 274 -2.70 -21.92 16.55
N ASN A 275 -2.34 -20.93 15.72
CA ASN A 275 -0.98 -20.44 15.58
C ASN A 275 -1.03 -18.95 15.26
N VAL A 276 -0.46 -18.15 16.16
CA VAL A 276 -0.38 -16.70 16.10
C VAL A 276 1.05 -16.31 15.74
N ARG A 277 1.18 -15.51 14.68
CA ARG A 277 2.47 -15.04 14.16
C ARG A 277 2.44 -13.53 13.95
N ILE A 278 3.63 -12.93 13.94
CA ILE A 278 3.85 -11.54 13.56
C ILE A 278 4.56 -11.57 12.19
N PRO A 279 3.82 -11.42 11.08
CA PRO A 279 4.39 -11.51 9.73
C PRO A 279 5.39 -10.40 9.43
N TYR A 280 5.26 -9.25 10.10
CA TYR A 280 6.15 -8.11 9.96
C TYR A 280 6.31 -7.42 11.31
N ILE A 281 7.52 -7.49 11.87
CA ILE A 281 7.89 -6.71 13.05
C ILE A 281 8.34 -5.33 12.54
N PRO A 282 7.75 -4.22 13.03
CA PRO A 282 8.26 -2.89 12.73
C PRO A 282 9.76 -2.84 13.01
N PHE A 283 10.53 -2.18 12.14
CA PHE A 283 11.98 -2.02 12.32
C PHE A 283 12.29 -1.60 13.78
N ASN A 284 13.16 -2.36 14.45
CA ASN A 284 13.72 -2.09 15.80
C ASN A 284 12.79 -2.31 16.98
N PHE A 285 11.92 -3.30 16.86
CA PHE A 285 11.36 -3.98 18.03
C PHE A 285 11.81 -5.44 18.00
N THR A 286 12.12 -6.00 19.16
CA THR A 286 12.10 -7.45 19.33
C THR A 286 10.78 -7.80 19.96
N CYS A 287 9.93 -8.55 19.25
CA CYS A 287 8.65 -9.01 19.77
C CYS A 287 8.69 -10.52 20.01
N GLU A 288 8.47 -10.94 21.25
CA GLU A 288 8.35 -12.34 21.64
C GLU A 288 6.87 -12.70 21.86
N ILE A 289 6.47 -13.88 21.38
CA ILE A 289 5.10 -14.38 21.52
C ILE A 289 5.08 -15.52 22.54
N GLU A 290 4.43 -15.31 23.67
CA GLU A 290 4.11 -16.34 24.65
C GLU A 290 2.74 -16.96 24.35
N ASN A 291 2.63 -18.28 24.46
CA ASN A 291 1.40 -19.06 24.21
C ASN A 291 0.79 -18.87 22.82
N GLY A 292 1.59 -18.45 21.82
CA GLY A 292 1.12 -18.18 20.46
C GLY A 292 0.65 -19.39 19.67
N GLU A 293 0.91 -20.62 20.12
CA GLU A 293 0.52 -21.85 19.43
C GLU A 293 -0.05 -22.89 20.41
N GLY A 294 -1.05 -23.65 19.96
CA GLY A 294 -1.71 -24.66 20.79
C GLY A 294 -2.94 -25.29 20.15
N THR A 295 -3.74 -25.98 20.96
CA THR A 295 -5.01 -26.61 20.55
C THR A 295 -6.15 -26.07 21.40
N VAL A 296 -7.23 -25.67 20.75
CA VAL A 296 -8.43 -25.16 21.41
C VAL A 296 -9.10 -26.28 22.18
N THR A 297 -9.48 -26.01 23.42
CA THR A 297 -10.18 -26.96 24.29
C THR A 297 -11.65 -26.55 24.41
N ASP A 298 -12.27 -26.75 25.56
CA ASP A 298 -13.68 -26.45 25.82
C ASP A 298 -13.91 -25.00 26.31
N HIS A 299 -12.95 -24.10 26.12
CA HIS A 299 -13.01 -22.69 26.50
C HIS A 299 -12.19 -21.77 25.57
N ASP A 300 -12.43 -20.46 25.68
CA ASP A 300 -11.72 -19.41 24.93
C ASP A 300 -10.23 -19.35 25.31
N VAL A 301 -9.35 -19.17 24.32
CA VAL A 301 -7.92 -18.92 24.52
C VAL A 301 -7.72 -17.42 24.64
N SER A 302 -7.19 -16.94 25.77
CA SER A 302 -7.01 -15.50 26.04
C SER A 302 -5.69 -15.15 26.73
N ASP A 303 -4.79 -16.12 26.87
CA ASP A 303 -3.49 -16.03 27.55
C ASP A 303 -2.30 -15.82 26.60
N ILE A 304 -2.57 -15.49 25.33
CA ILE A 304 -1.55 -15.13 24.35
C ILE A 304 -0.99 -13.76 24.72
N ARG A 305 0.34 -13.67 24.83
CA ARG A 305 1.03 -12.41 25.14
C ARG A 305 2.08 -12.12 24.10
N ILE A 306 2.05 -10.90 23.57
CA ILE A 306 3.07 -10.38 22.66
C ILE A 306 3.82 -9.28 23.41
N LEU A 307 5.09 -9.55 23.72
CA LEU A 307 5.97 -8.63 24.44
C LEU A 307 6.93 -8.01 23.44
N CYS A 308 6.78 -6.73 23.15
CA CYS A 308 7.68 -6.00 22.28
C CYS A 308 8.62 -5.12 23.12
N THR A 309 9.91 -5.21 22.85
CA THR A 309 10.95 -4.40 23.50
C THR A 309 11.65 -3.53 22.47
N GLU A 310 11.76 -2.25 22.78
CA GLU A 310 12.64 -1.31 22.08
C GLU A 310 14.11 -1.71 22.39
N PRO A 311 15.05 -1.59 21.44
CA PRO A 311 16.47 -1.72 21.73
C PRO A 311 16.87 -0.72 22.81
N GLU A 312 17.82 -1.10 23.67
CA GLU A 312 18.37 -0.18 24.67
C GLU A 312 18.86 1.10 23.98
N ALA A 313 18.62 2.24 24.63
CA ALA A 313 19.17 3.52 24.20
C ALA A 313 20.68 3.33 23.94
N PRO A 314 21.20 3.79 22.80
CA PRO A 314 22.58 3.55 22.42
C PRO A 314 23.50 4.09 23.51
N GLU A 315 24.68 3.47 23.61
CA GLU A 315 25.74 3.93 24.47
C GLU A 315 25.95 5.45 24.33
N PRO A 316 26.30 6.15 25.42
CA PRO A 316 26.56 7.58 25.37
C PRO A 316 27.50 7.87 24.21
N GLN A 317 27.08 8.78 23.33
CA GLN A 317 27.84 9.08 22.13
C GLN A 317 29.30 9.35 22.50
N GLU A 318 30.21 8.74 21.74
CA GLU A 318 31.63 9.04 21.88
C GLU A 318 31.81 10.56 21.79
N PRO A 319 32.49 11.16 22.77
CA PRO A 319 32.65 12.60 22.78
C PRO A 319 33.39 13.02 21.51
N VAL A 320 32.98 14.15 20.94
CA VAL A 320 33.58 14.72 19.73
C VAL A 320 34.06 16.13 20.03
N THR A 321 35.05 16.58 19.28
CA THR A 321 35.51 17.96 19.28
C THR A 321 35.21 18.61 17.93
N VAL A 322 34.64 19.81 17.96
CA VAL A 322 34.37 20.66 16.79
C VAL A 322 35.46 21.70 16.66
N SER A 323 35.99 21.85 15.46
CA SER A 323 36.98 22.86 15.10
C SER A 323 36.65 23.52 13.76
N THR A 324 37.09 24.75 13.56
CA THR A 324 36.91 25.47 12.30
C THR A 324 38.16 25.37 11.42
N LEU A 325 37.99 24.86 10.20
CA LEU A 325 39.01 24.91 9.15
C LEU A 325 38.92 26.27 8.45
N VAL A 326 39.85 27.17 8.81
CA VAL A 326 39.90 28.53 8.27
C VAL A 326 40.41 28.52 6.83
N LEU A 327 39.59 29.02 5.92
CA LEU A 327 39.95 29.18 4.51
C LEU A 327 40.19 30.65 4.18
N GLU A 328 41.30 30.95 3.49
CA GLU A 328 41.60 32.32 3.09
C GLU A 328 40.79 32.73 1.86
N ASN A 329 40.06 33.84 1.96
CA ASN A 329 39.28 34.44 0.85
C ASN A 329 38.17 33.55 0.27
N VAL A 330 37.64 32.61 1.05
CA VAL A 330 36.50 31.77 0.68
C VAL A 330 35.26 32.24 1.44
N GLN A 331 34.13 32.36 0.75
CA GLN A 331 32.83 32.75 1.31
C GLN A 331 31.74 31.97 0.57
N TYR A 332 30.56 31.81 1.16
CA TYR A 332 29.40 31.16 0.51
C TYR A 332 29.71 29.76 -0.05
N LEU A 333 29.91 28.81 0.85
CA LEU A 333 30.00 27.40 0.53
C LEU A 333 28.60 26.78 0.56
N TYR A 334 28.23 26.03 -0.48
CA TYR A 334 26.93 25.37 -0.56
C TYR A 334 27.08 23.87 -0.32
N GLY A 335 27.51 23.12 -1.32
CA GLY A 335 27.73 21.68 -1.28
C GLY A 335 29.17 21.32 -0.93
N ILE A 336 29.35 20.17 -0.31
CA ILE A 336 30.66 19.57 0.00
C ILE A 336 30.60 18.07 -0.24
N ASP A 337 31.66 17.52 -0.83
CA ASP A 337 31.85 16.08 -0.92
C ASP A 337 33.33 15.68 -0.79
N TYR A 338 33.59 14.49 -0.27
CA TYR A 338 34.94 13.95 -0.10
C TYR A 338 35.30 13.03 -1.25
N ALA A 339 36.33 13.40 -2.01
CA ALA A 339 36.76 12.65 -3.17
C ALA A 339 37.77 11.53 -2.81
N PRO A 340 37.83 10.44 -3.61
CA PRO A 340 38.81 9.36 -3.44
C PRO A 340 40.29 9.79 -3.47
N ASN A 341 40.59 11.00 -3.95
CA ASN A 341 41.94 11.56 -4.00
C ASN A 341 42.37 12.26 -2.68
N GLY A 342 41.51 12.27 -1.66
CA GLY A 342 41.81 12.82 -0.34
C GLY A 342 41.45 14.29 -0.13
N TYR A 343 40.69 14.89 -1.04
CA TYR A 343 40.31 16.31 -0.98
C TYR A 343 38.80 16.47 -0.83
N LEU A 344 38.40 17.52 -0.13
CA LEU A 344 37.04 18.01 -0.11
C LEU A 344 36.81 18.84 -1.38
N TYR A 345 35.75 18.57 -2.12
CA TYR A 345 35.30 19.37 -3.25
C TYR A 345 34.09 20.17 -2.84
N LEU A 346 34.08 21.46 -3.14
CA LEU A 346 33.04 22.38 -2.70
C LEU A 346 32.55 23.25 -3.83
N SER A 347 31.24 23.49 -3.85
CA SER A 347 30.68 24.58 -4.63
C SER A 347 30.85 25.90 -3.86
N HIS A 348 31.44 26.88 -4.54
CA HIS A 348 31.94 28.12 -3.95
C HIS A 348 31.33 29.34 -4.66
N ASN A 349 30.76 30.26 -3.89
CA ASN A 349 30.06 31.47 -4.35
C ASN A 349 28.88 31.21 -5.30
N GLY A 350 28.46 29.95 -5.48
CA GLY A 350 27.45 29.56 -6.47
C GLY A 350 27.99 29.39 -7.89
N GLN A 351 29.21 29.85 -8.17
CA GLN A 351 29.70 29.99 -9.55
C GLN A 351 31.06 29.32 -9.82
N SER A 352 31.66 28.71 -8.79
CA SER A 352 32.98 28.08 -8.90
C SER A 352 33.04 26.78 -8.12
N VAL A 353 34.01 25.94 -8.46
CA VAL A 353 34.34 24.74 -7.68
C VAL A 353 35.76 24.85 -7.19
N ILE A 354 35.94 24.60 -5.90
CA ILE A 354 37.24 24.54 -5.25
C ILE A 354 37.46 23.14 -4.70
N LYS A 355 38.73 22.79 -4.49
CA LYS A 355 39.11 21.65 -3.65
C LYS A 355 39.95 22.10 -2.48
N VAL A 356 39.76 21.46 -1.34
CA VAL A 356 40.39 21.82 -0.07
C VAL A 356 41.02 20.58 0.55
N HIS A 357 42.26 20.71 1.02
CA HIS A 357 42.89 19.64 1.80
C HIS A 357 42.32 19.65 3.23
N PRO A 358 41.72 18.56 3.71
CA PRO A 358 40.95 18.55 4.96
C PRO A 358 41.80 18.90 6.20
N ASP A 359 43.09 18.55 6.20
CA ASP A 359 43.96 18.84 7.36
C ASP A 359 44.65 20.22 7.32
N THR A 360 44.99 20.72 6.14
CA THR A 360 45.81 21.93 6.01
C THR A 360 44.99 23.17 5.65
N GLY A 361 43.75 22.99 5.19
CA GLY A 361 42.90 24.08 4.69
C GLY A 361 43.41 24.67 3.38
N GLN A 362 44.41 24.03 2.75
CA GLN A 362 44.95 24.53 1.48
C GLN A 362 43.87 24.45 0.39
N VAL A 363 43.65 25.56 -0.29
CA VAL A 363 42.60 25.72 -1.31
C VAL A 363 43.21 25.72 -2.72
N TRP A 364 42.55 25.03 -3.64
CA TRP A 364 42.81 25.15 -5.07
C TRP A 364 41.52 25.38 -5.81
N VAL A 365 41.54 26.31 -6.76
CA VAL A 365 40.47 26.45 -7.74
C VAL A 365 40.50 25.24 -8.67
N VAL A 366 39.38 24.54 -8.77
CA VAL A 366 39.16 23.47 -9.76
C VAL A 366 38.58 24.07 -11.02
N LEU A 367 37.65 25.00 -10.85
CA LEU A 367 36.85 25.59 -11.90
C LEU A 367 36.44 27.00 -11.48
N GLU A 368 36.69 27.96 -12.36
CA GLU A 368 36.12 29.31 -12.31
C GLU A 368 35.16 29.49 -13.49
N GLU A 369 34.07 30.22 -13.27
CA GLU A 369 33.13 30.60 -14.31
C GLU A 369 33.82 31.40 -15.44
N GLY A 370 33.16 31.40 -16.60
CA GLY A 370 33.38 32.43 -17.60
C GLY A 370 33.77 31.88 -18.97
N PRO A 371 33.09 32.33 -20.05
CA PRO A 371 33.40 31.91 -21.41
C PRO A 371 34.79 32.37 -21.86
N GLU A 372 35.40 33.36 -21.19
CA GLU A 372 36.80 33.77 -21.41
C GLU A 372 37.80 32.64 -21.15
N ASN A 373 37.45 31.70 -20.26
CA ASN A 373 38.24 30.53 -19.92
C ASN A 373 37.80 29.27 -20.71
N GLY A 374 36.77 29.37 -21.56
CA GLY A 374 36.19 28.24 -22.29
C GLY A 374 35.22 27.38 -21.46
N ASN A 375 34.86 27.81 -20.25
CA ASN A 375 33.93 27.13 -19.35
C ASN A 375 32.48 27.64 -19.56
N PRO A 376 31.45 26.85 -19.23
CA PRO A 376 30.09 27.34 -19.16
C PRO A 376 29.94 28.42 -18.07
N GLU A 377 28.96 29.30 -18.22
CA GLU A 377 28.53 30.20 -17.15
C GLU A 377 27.75 29.39 -16.12
N PHE A 378 28.08 29.58 -14.84
CA PHE A 378 27.37 29.01 -13.70
C PHE A 378 26.65 30.12 -12.95
N ASP A 379 25.51 29.80 -12.35
CA ASP A 379 24.72 30.77 -11.61
C ASP A 379 24.62 30.37 -10.14
N THR A 380 23.97 29.24 -9.83
CA THR A 380 23.87 28.73 -8.45
C THR A 380 24.09 27.23 -8.36
N ILE A 381 25.36 26.84 -8.21
CA ILE A 381 25.76 25.46 -7.92
C ILE A 381 25.42 25.12 -6.46
N THR A 382 24.39 24.32 -6.25
CA THR A 382 23.93 23.90 -4.92
C THR A 382 24.54 22.57 -4.50
N GLY A 383 24.28 21.51 -5.27
CA GLY A 383 24.77 20.15 -5.03
C GLY A 383 26.07 19.85 -5.76
N ILE A 384 26.94 19.08 -5.10
CA ILE A 384 28.19 18.55 -5.66
C ILE A 384 28.40 17.13 -5.11
N THR A 385 28.79 16.20 -5.98
CA THR A 385 29.23 14.85 -5.60
C THR A 385 30.39 14.43 -6.49
N VAL A 386 31.26 13.57 -5.98
CA VAL A 386 32.43 13.04 -6.68
C VAL A 386 32.34 11.53 -6.74
N GLY A 387 32.17 11.00 -7.94
CA GLY A 387 32.08 9.57 -8.16
C GLY A 387 33.38 8.82 -7.81
N PRO A 388 33.33 7.49 -7.65
CA PRO A 388 34.51 6.66 -7.38
C PRO A 388 35.62 6.77 -8.45
N ASP A 389 35.22 7.05 -9.69
CA ASP A 389 36.11 7.31 -10.82
C ASP A 389 36.70 8.73 -10.82
N GLY A 390 36.39 9.55 -9.81
CA GLY A 390 36.81 10.94 -9.66
C GLY A 390 36.11 11.94 -10.58
N THR A 391 35.03 11.54 -11.27
CA THR A 391 34.17 12.46 -12.01
C THR A 391 33.33 13.27 -11.02
N ILE A 392 33.32 14.59 -11.20
CA ILE A 392 32.55 15.52 -10.35
C ILE A 392 31.23 15.79 -11.04
N TYR A 393 30.12 15.68 -10.32
CA TYR A 393 28.81 16.07 -10.81
C TYR A 393 28.31 17.29 -10.03
N LEU A 394 27.69 18.23 -10.74
CA LEU A 394 27.25 19.52 -10.20
C LEU A 394 25.81 19.80 -10.64
N ASN A 395 24.97 20.22 -9.70
CA ASN A 395 23.64 20.77 -10.02
C ASN A 395 23.69 22.30 -10.00
N ASP A 396 23.40 22.92 -11.14
CA ASP A 396 23.10 24.34 -11.21
C ASP A 396 21.58 24.54 -11.14
N THR A 397 21.12 25.08 -10.02
CA THR A 397 19.68 25.20 -9.73
C THR A 397 19.00 26.32 -10.50
N GLU A 398 19.72 27.37 -10.92
CA GLU A 398 19.12 28.47 -11.69
C GLU A 398 19.17 28.20 -13.20
N LEU A 399 20.19 27.48 -13.67
CA LEU A 399 20.28 27.02 -15.06
C LEU A 399 19.58 25.68 -15.32
N PHE A 400 19.01 25.06 -14.28
CA PHE A 400 18.26 23.80 -14.37
C PHE A 400 19.06 22.68 -15.07
N THR A 401 20.37 22.64 -14.84
CA THR A 401 21.31 21.81 -15.58
C THR A 401 22.23 21.06 -14.63
N THR A 402 22.42 19.76 -14.89
CA THR A 402 23.46 18.98 -14.22
C THR A 402 24.67 18.87 -15.14
N TYR A 403 25.85 19.19 -14.61
CA TYR A 403 27.14 19.11 -15.31
C TYR A 403 27.96 17.94 -14.79
N SER A 404 28.81 17.39 -15.64
CA SER A 404 29.87 16.44 -15.25
C SER A 404 31.23 17.02 -15.61
N ILE A 405 32.20 16.87 -14.70
CA ILE A 405 33.59 17.28 -14.88
C ILE A 405 34.47 16.06 -14.69
N THR A 406 35.13 15.63 -15.77
CA THR A 406 36.03 14.47 -15.72
C THR A 406 37.32 14.79 -14.96
N ARG A 407 38.14 13.77 -14.65
CA ARG A 407 39.47 13.97 -14.04
C ARG A 407 40.42 14.87 -14.84
N ASN A 408 40.19 15.03 -16.15
CA ASN A 408 40.98 15.91 -17.00
C ASN A 408 40.42 17.35 -17.04
N TYR A 409 39.39 17.63 -16.24
CA TYR A 409 38.64 18.89 -16.20
C TYR A 409 37.88 19.21 -17.49
N ASP A 410 37.58 18.17 -18.29
CA ASP A 410 36.63 18.32 -19.39
C ASP A 410 35.21 18.41 -18.81
N ILE A 411 34.52 19.51 -19.14
CA ILE A 411 33.17 19.81 -18.66
C ILE A 411 32.17 19.48 -19.78
N SER A 412 31.12 18.75 -19.42
CA SER A 412 30.00 18.48 -20.31
C SER A 412 28.69 18.67 -19.57
N VAL A 413 27.65 19.02 -20.32
CA VAL A 413 26.30 18.91 -19.81
C VAL A 413 25.97 17.42 -19.68
N PHE A 414 25.68 17.00 -18.46
CA PHE A 414 25.34 15.62 -18.13
C PHE A 414 23.84 15.37 -18.30
N LEU A 415 23.02 16.37 -17.95
CA LEU A 415 21.57 16.31 -18.07
C LEU A 415 20.99 17.70 -18.36
N GLU A 416 20.43 17.88 -19.57
CA GLU A 416 19.62 19.05 -19.94
C GLU A 416 18.14 18.74 -19.71
N GLN A 417 17.41 19.62 -18.99
CA GLN A 417 16.00 19.39 -18.63
C GLN A 417 15.09 20.53 -19.13
N PHE A 418 13.95 20.16 -19.74
CA PHE A 418 13.10 21.08 -20.50
C PHE A 418 12.00 21.78 -19.68
N VAL A 419 11.80 21.46 -18.38
CA VAL A 419 10.72 22.04 -17.56
C VAL A 419 11.16 22.18 -16.10
N ALA A 420 11.18 23.42 -15.59
CA ALA A 420 11.20 23.81 -14.16
C ALA A 420 11.98 22.88 -13.20
N PHE A 421 13.16 22.42 -13.62
CA PHE A 421 13.97 21.43 -12.92
C PHE A 421 14.86 22.12 -11.90
N THR A 422 14.42 22.22 -10.65
CA THR A 422 15.27 22.73 -9.57
C THR A 422 15.89 21.54 -8.85
N ALA A 423 16.98 20.98 -9.38
CA ALA A 423 17.74 20.00 -8.61
C ALA A 423 18.53 20.71 -7.50
N PHE A 424 18.50 20.13 -6.30
CA PHE A 424 19.17 20.69 -5.11
C PHE A 424 20.39 19.89 -4.71
N ASP A 425 20.28 18.56 -4.74
CA ASP A 425 21.36 17.67 -4.31
C ASP A 425 21.41 16.42 -5.19
N LEU A 426 22.55 15.75 -5.14
CA LEU A 426 22.84 14.58 -5.95
C LEU A 426 23.90 13.71 -5.30
N ASP A 427 23.86 12.41 -5.58
CA ASP A 427 24.86 11.48 -5.10
C ASP A 427 25.10 10.35 -6.13
N VAL A 428 26.29 9.75 -6.10
CA VAL A 428 26.65 8.63 -6.96
C VAL A 428 26.41 7.33 -6.21
N GLY A 429 25.44 6.54 -6.66
CA GLY A 429 25.13 5.25 -6.04
C GLY A 429 26.20 4.17 -6.31
N PRO A 430 26.15 3.05 -5.58
CA PRO A 430 27.11 1.94 -5.72
C PRO A 430 27.04 1.24 -7.10
N ASP A 431 25.96 1.46 -7.85
CA ASP A 431 25.79 1.00 -9.22
C ASP A 431 26.41 1.94 -10.27
N GLY A 432 27.05 3.03 -9.83
CA GLY A 432 27.71 4.02 -10.67
C GLY A 432 26.76 5.01 -11.35
N ASN A 433 25.47 4.97 -11.03
CA ASN A 433 24.48 5.92 -11.52
C ASN A 433 24.39 7.14 -10.59
N VAL A 434 24.01 8.28 -11.16
CA VAL A 434 23.78 9.52 -10.41
C VAL A 434 22.32 9.60 -10.00
N TYR A 435 22.07 9.80 -8.72
CA TYR A 435 20.74 9.99 -8.14
C TYR A 435 20.56 11.47 -7.85
N ILE A 436 19.40 12.02 -8.22
CA ILE A 436 19.17 13.47 -8.14
C ILE A 436 17.86 13.74 -7.39
N ALA A 437 17.93 14.63 -6.41
CA ALA A 437 16.77 15.24 -5.76
C ALA A 437 16.23 16.38 -6.64
N ASP A 438 15.21 16.07 -7.44
CA ASP A 438 14.54 17.04 -8.31
C ASP A 438 13.44 17.77 -7.52
N TYR A 439 13.88 18.70 -6.67
CA TYR A 439 13.05 19.46 -5.71
C TYR A 439 11.81 20.06 -6.37
N GLY A 440 11.96 20.72 -7.53
CA GLY A 440 10.89 21.46 -8.19
C GLY A 440 9.82 20.59 -8.84
N ASN A 441 10.16 19.33 -9.13
CA ASN A 441 9.24 18.35 -9.70
C ASN A 441 8.87 17.24 -8.71
N GLU A 442 9.23 17.40 -7.43
CA GLU A 442 8.81 16.53 -6.34
C GLU A 442 9.11 15.03 -6.58
N ARG A 443 10.30 14.73 -7.13
CA ARG A 443 10.67 13.38 -7.53
C ARG A 443 12.15 13.07 -7.33
N ILE A 444 12.50 11.78 -7.33
CA ILE A 444 13.89 11.32 -7.37
C ILE A 444 14.18 10.74 -8.75
N LEU A 445 15.26 11.22 -9.36
CA LEU A 445 15.77 10.70 -10.62
C LEU A 445 16.94 9.75 -10.38
N LYS A 446 17.08 8.79 -11.30
CA LYS A 446 18.28 7.99 -11.48
C LYS A 446 18.77 8.17 -12.90
N VAL A 447 20.03 8.53 -13.06
CA VAL A 447 20.67 8.90 -14.33
C VAL A 447 21.88 8.00 -14.55
N ASP A 448 21.93 7.34 -15.71
CA ASP A 448 23.09 6.53 -16.10
C ASP A 448 24.25 7.39 -16.61
N GLN A 449 25.40 6.76 -16.84
CA GLN A 449 26.62 7.44 -17.26
C GLN A 449 26.52 8.09 -18.64
N GLU A 450 25.57 7.65 -19.46
CA GLU A 450 25.26 8.22 -20.77
C GLU A 450 24.26 9.38 -20.71
N GLY A 451 23.74 9.71 -19.52
CA GLY A 451 22.76 10.79 -19.30
C GLY A 451 21.30 10.37 -19.52
N ASN A 452 21.02 9.07 -19.73
CA ASN A 452 19.64 8.59 -19.76
C ASN A 452 19.10 8.54 -18.33
N HIS A 453 17.87 9.01 -18.13
CA HIS A 453 17.29 9.10 -16.81
C HIS A 453 15.95 8.37 -16.70
N SER A 454 15.63 7.98 -15.48
CA SER A 454 14.34 7.42 -15.08
C SER A 454 13.88 8.05 -13.78
N VAL A 455 12.56 8.20 -13.61
CA VAL A 455 11.97 8.58 -12.34
C VAL A 455 11.86 7.32 -11.49
N ILE A 456 12.53 7.29 -10.35
CA ILE A 456 12.52 6.13 -9.44
C ILE A 456 11.56 6.32 -8.27
N ALA A 457 11.13 7.55 -8.00
CA ALA A 457 10.07 7.86 -7.06
C ALA A 457 9.36 9.17 -7.41
N GLU A 458 8.03 9.12 -7.48
CA GLU A 458 7.15 10.29 -7.48
C GLU A 458 6.72 10.56 -6.04
N LEU A 459 7.00 11.74 -5.50
CA LEU A 459 6.89 12.00 -4.06
C LEU A 459 5.61 12.74 -3.67
N GLY A 460 4.80 13.15 -4.65
CA GLY A 460 3.62 14.00 -4.42
C GLY A 460 4.07 15.34 -3.84
N THR A 461 3.45 15.85 -2.79
CA THR A 461 3.76 17.19 -2.24
C THR A 461 5.08 17.27 -1.44
N LYS A 462 6.05 16.38 -1.68
CA LYS A 462 7.32 16.31 -0.94
C LYS A 462 8.44 16.84 -1.83
N ASN A 463 9.11 17.89 -1.36
CA ASN A 463 10.21 18.50 -2.09
C ASN A 463 11.53 17.98 -1.52
N PRO A 464 12.21 17.03 -2.20
CA PRO A 464 13.47 16.48 -1.71
C PRO A 464 14.56 17.56 -1.77
N MET A 465 15.34 17.71 -0.69
CA MET A 465 16.43 18.68 -0.63
C MET A 465 17.80 17.99 -0.67
N GLY A 466 18.27 17.47 0.46
CA GLY A 466 19.50 16.67 0.55
C GLY A 466 19.25 15.22 0.16
N LEU A 467 20.25 14.56 -0.42
CA LEU A 467 20.16 13.18 -0.89
C LEU A 467 21.48 12.43 -0.71
N VAL A 468 21.41 11.18 -0.27
CA VAL A 468 22.55 10.26 -0.23
C VAL A 468 22.10 8.83 -0.53
N VAL A 469 22.96 8.03 -1.15
CA VAL A 469 22.70 6.63 -1.52
C VAL A 469 23.64 5.72 -0.75
N SER A 470 23.08 4.76 0.00
CA SER A 470 23.88 3.76 0.71
C SER A 470 24.42 2.68 -0.23
N GLU A 471 25.42 1.95 0.25
CA GLU A 471 26.03 0.80 -0.45
C GLU A 471 25.02 -0.31 -0.80
N ASP A 472 23.93 -0.44 -0.04
CA ASP A 472 22.83 -1.38 -0.35
C ASP A 472 21.82 -0.84 -1.39
N GLY A 473 22.04 0.37 -1.90
CA GLY A 473 21.20 1.07 -2.88
C GLY A 473 19.97 1.76 -2.29
N THR A 474 19.85 1.87 -0.96
CA THR A 474 18.79 2.66 -0.33
C THR A 474 19.08 4.15 -0.54
N VAL A 475 18.09 4.90 -1.01
CA VAL A 475 18.22 6.35 -1.16
C VAL A 475 17.60 7.04 0.05
N TYR A 476 18.39 7.82 0.78
CA TYR A 476 17.91 8.66 1.86
C TYR A 476 17.81 10.10 1.39
N PHE A 477 16.76 10.80 1.79
CA PHE A 477 16.56 12.19 1.40
C PHE A 477 15.83 13.00 2.48
N THR A 478 16.14 14.29 2.57
CA THR A 478 15.43 15.21 3.45
C THR A 478 14.24 15.85 2.74
N VAL A 479 13.19 16.11 3.51
CA VAL A 479 12.07 16.96 3.09
C VAL A 479 11.95 18.09 4.11
N ALA A 480 12.61 19.21 3.82
CA ALA A 480 12.80 20.29 4.79
C ALA A 480 11.48 20.90 5.30
N GLN A 481 10.50 21.07 4.40
CA GLN A 481 9.19 21.63 4.72
C GLN A 481 8.38 20.76 5.71
N GLU A 482 8.65 19.46 5.75
CA GLU A 482 8.02 18.53 6.70
C GLU A 482 8.91 18.25 7.91
N SER A 483 10.15 18.75 7.94
CA SER A 483 11.15 18.48 8.99
C SER A 483 11.47 16.99 9.15
N ASN A 484 11.61 16.29 8.02
CA ASN A 484 11.72 14.83 7.98
C ASN A 484 12.90 14.32 7.17
N VAL A 485 13.35 13.11 7.54
CA VAL A 485 14.24 12.26 6.74
C VAL A 485 13.43 11.07 6.23
N TYR A 486 13.49 10.83 4.93
CA TYR A 486 12.82 9.73 4.23
C TYR A 486 13.83 8.74 3.68
N GLN A 487 13.37 7.52 3.44
CA GLN A 487 14.10 6.49 2.71
C GLN A 487 13.25 5.97 1.54
N LEU A 488 13.91 5.68 0.42
CA LEU A 488 13.38 4.92 -0.71
C LEU A 488 14.13 3.60 -0.76
N LYS A 489 13.44 2.51 -0.40
CA LYS A 489 13.98 1.16 -0.36
C LYS A 489 13.05 0.21 -1.07
N PHE A 490 13.58 -0.57 -2.03
CA PHE A 490 12.81 -1.49 -2.87
C PHE A 490 11.60 -0.82 -3.57
N GLY A 491 11.74 0.43 -3.99
CA GLY A 491 10.68 1.21 -4.64
C GLY A 491 9.63 1.79 -3.68
N ILE A 492 9.78 1.59 -2.37
CA ILE A 492 8.85 2.07 -1.35
C ILE A 492 9.46 3.30 -0.66
N VAL A 493 8.73 4.42 -0.69
CA VAL A 493 9.08 5.63 0.07
C VAL A 493 8.46 5.53 1.45
N SER A 494 9.28 5.68 2.50
CA SER A 494 8.81 5.71 3.88
C SER A 494 9.55 6.75 4.71
N ARG A 495 8.86 7.33 5.69
CA ARG A 495 9.47 8.27 6.64
C ARG A 495 10.34 7.49 7.61
N LEU A 496 11.64 7.77 7.59
CA LEU A 496 12.61 7.17 8.50
C LEU A 496 12.56 7.84 9.86
N ALA A 497 12.64 9.18 9.89
CA ALA A 497 12.66 9.95 11.14
C ALA A 497 12.12 11.38 10.98
N GLY A 498 11.79 11.99 12.12
CA GLY A 498 11.25 13.35 12.24
C GLY A 498 9.76 13.35 12.59
N ALA A 499 9.26 14.46 13.10
CA ALA A 499 7.84 14.75 13.38
C ALA A 499 7.42 16.01 12.60
N ASP A 500 6.15 16.11 12.21
CA ASP A 500 5.71 17.27 11.43
C ASP A 500 5.79 18.52 12.30
N GLY A 501 6.50 19.52 11.81
CA GLY A 501 6.78 20.74 12.56
C GLY A 501 8.18 20.76 13.17
N CYS A 502 8.82 21.92 12.98
CA CYS A 502 10.14 22.23 13.51
C CYS A 502 10.24 21.98 15.02
N GLY A 503 11.30 21.30 15.45
CA GLY A 503 11.66 21.14 16.85
C GLY A 503 13.05 20.50 17.00
N PHE A 504 13.61 20.56 18.22
CA PHE A 504 14.93 19.99 18.52
C PHE A 504 14.80 18.92 19.61
N LYS A 505 14.68 17.66 19.18
CA LYS A 505 14.49 16.53 20.10
C LYS A 505 15.07 15.25 19.49
N ASP A 506 15.91 14.57 20.25
CA ASP A 506 16.38 13.21 19.96
C ASP A 506 15.29 12.18 20.27
N GLY A 507 15.36 11.02 19.62
CA GLY A 507 14.40 9.94 19.82
C GLY A 507 14.22 9.07 18.58
N LEU A 508 13.34 8.08 18.70
CA LEU A 508 13.12 7.11 17.63
C LEU A 508 12.05 7.58 16.64
N GLY A 509 12.40 7.59 15.36
CA GLY A 509 11.50 7.80 14.23
C GLY A 509 10.71 9.10 14.37
N ILE A 510 9.39 8.99 14.57
CA ILE A 510 8.47 10.13 14.68
C ILE A 510 8.49 10.85 16.03
N HIS A 511 9.26 10.38 17.01
CA HIS A 511 9.41 11.06 18.30
C HIS A 511 10.60 12.00 18.34
N ALA A 512 11.48 11.90 17.35
CA ALA A 512 12.51 12.89 17.08
C ALA A 512 11.94 14.06 16.31
N HIS A 513 12.55 15.23 16.49
CA HIS A 513 12.25 16.42 15.71
C HIS A 513 13.52 16.97 15.08
N PHE A 514 13.35 17.44 13.84
CA PHE A 514 14.29 18.27 13.11
C PHE A 514 13.67 19.64 12.86
N CYS A 515 14.44 20.57 12.32
CA CYS A 515 13.96 21.84 11.83
C CYS A 515 14.66 22.20 10.53
N SER A 516 13.93 22.02 9.42
CA SER A 516 14.45 22.23 8.06
C SER A 516 15.77 21.48 7.79
N PRO A 517 15.83 20.16 7.99
CA PRO A 517 17.03 19.38 7.71
C PRO A 517 17.42 19.52 6.23
N ASP A 518 18.72 19.63 5.97
CA ASP A 518 19.27 19.99 4.66
C ASP A 518 20.13 18.83 4.12
N GLY A 519 21.46 18.97 4.06
CA GLY A 519 22.37 17.95 3.54
C GLY A 519 22.46 16.68 4.38
N LEU A 520 22.76 15.58 3.68
CA LEU A 520 22.93 14.25 4.24
C LEU A 520 24.32 13.68 3.91
N ALA A 521 24.83 12.82 4.78
CA ALA A 521 25.98 11.96 4.49
C ALA A 521 25.80 10.61 5.19
N ILE A 522 26.59 9.60 4.79
CA ILE A 522 26.61 8.29 5.47
C ILE A 522 27.96 8.11 6.15
N ASP A 523 27.95 7.79 7.45
CA ASP A 523 29.17 7.47 8.19
C ASP A 523 29.64 6.02 7.94
N ALA A 524 30.82 5.66 8.45
CA ALA A 524 31.42 4.34 8.22
C ALA A 524 30.59 3.18 8.80
N ASP A 525 29.70 3.45 9.76
CA ASP A 525 28.81 2.47 10.37
C ASP A 525 27.47 2.36 9.63
N GLY A 526 27.27 3.15 8.57
CA GLY A 526 26.05 3.17 7.78
C GLY A 526 24.94 4.05 8.36
N ASN A 527 25.23 4.89 9.35
CA ASN A 527 24.27 5.86 9.86
C ASN A 527 24.23 7.11 8.96
N ILE A 528 23.06 7.73 8.93
CA ILE A 528 22.79 8.93 8.17
C ILE A 528 23.11 10.13 9.05
N LEU A 529 24.11 10.90 8.67
CA LEU A 529 24.41 12.21 9.23
C LEU A 529 23.51 13.25 8.58
N VAL A 530 22.98 14.17 9.39
CA VAL A 530 21.99 15.18 8.97
C VAL A 530 22.45 16.55 9.43
N ALA A 531 22.57 17.49 8.49
CA ALA A 531 22.68 18.90 8.80
C ALA A 531 21.28 19.45 9.18
N ASP A 532 21.01 19.59 10.47
CA ASP A 532 19.73 20.07 10.98
C ASP A 532 19.74 21.60 11.05
N ARG A 533 19.61 22.21 9.87
CA ARG A 533 19.97 23.61 9.58
C ARG A 533 19.43 24.62 10.59
N PHE A 534 18.13 24.60 10.89
CA PHE A 534 17.55 25.60 11.80
C PHE A 534 17.60 25.21 13.27
N ASN A 535 18.02 23.98 13.58
CA ASN A 535 18.41 23.61 14.93
C ASN A 535 19.91 23.83 15.19
N ASN A 536 20.68 24.34 14.22
CA ASN A 536 22.11 24.62 14.40
C ASN A 536 22.89 23.42 14.99
N ALA A 537 22.57 22.23 14.50
CA ALA A 537 23.10 20.98 15.03
C ALA A 537 23.33 19.96 13.93
N ILE A 538 24.24 19.03 14.20
CA ILE A 538 24.48 17.84 13.39
C ILE A 538 23.87 16.66 14.10
N ARG A 539 22.99 15.95 13.40
CA ARG A 539 22.24 14.82 13.93
C ARG A 539 22.70 13.54 13.25
N ARG A 540 22.60 12.42 13.94
CA ARG A 540 22.83 11.09 13.40
C ARG A 540 21.56 10.29 13.50
N VAL A 541 21.19 9.66 12.40
CA VAL A 541 20.01 8.80 12.25
C VAL A 541 20.51 7.42 11.87
N THR A 542 20.32 6.43 12.72
CA THR A 542 20.59 5.04 12.33
C THR A 542 19.67 4.63 11.17
N PRO A 543 20.00 3.61 10.34
CA PRO A 543 19.05 3.02 9.36
C PRO A 543 17.70 2.59 9.99
N ASP A 544 17.75 2.43 11.30
CA ASP A 544 16.70 2.05 12.22
C ASP A 544 15.81 3.21 12.70
N GLY A 545 16.13 4.44 12.30
CA GLY A 545 15.37 5.65 12.57
C GLY A 545 15.64 6.31 13.92
N LEU A 546 16.59 5.81 14.71
CA LEU A 546 16.98 6.46 15.96
C LEU A 546 17.80 7.72 15.69
N VAL A 547 17.31 8.86 16.18
CA VAL A 547 17.96 10.16 16.05
C VAL A 547 18.69 10.53 17.34
N THR A 548 19.96 10.88 17.20
CA THR A 548 20.80 11.42 18.28
C THR A 548 21.56 12.67 17.81
N THR A 549 21.91 13.57 18.72
CA THR A 549 22.65 14.80 18.39
C THR A 549 24.16 14.56 18.51
N VAL A 550 24.89 14.67 17.39
CA VAL A 550 26.36 14.47 17.31
C VAL A 550 27.11 15.69 17.84
N ALA A 551 26.73 16.88 17.38
CA ALA A 551 27.32 18.14 17.80
C ALA A 551 26.33 19.28 17.61
N GLY A 552 26.49 20.36 18.38
CA GLY A 552 25.63 21.54 18.34
C GLY A 552 24.66 21.56 19.51
N ASN A 553 24.54 22.72 20.16
CA ASN A 553 23.69 22.90 21.34
C ASN A 553 22.33 23.57 21.05
N GLY A 554 21.97 23.73 19.78
CA GLY A 554 20.74 24.42 19.38
C GLY A 554 20.90 25.94 19.15
N GLN A 555 21.99 26.54 19.63
CA GLN A 555 22.25 27.97 19.47
C GLN A 555 23.03 28.25 18.19
N GLU A 556 22.67 29.36 17.55
CA GLU A 556 23.36 29.90 16.38
C GLU A 556 24.75 30.45 16.77
N GLY A 557 25.79 30.10 16.01
CA GLY A 557 27.13 30.68 16.14
C GLY A 557 28.25 29.79 15.59
N ASP A 558 29.49 30.15 15.88
CA ASP A 558 30.70 29.51 15.35
C ASP A 558 31.66 29.03 16.45
N LEU A 559 31.15 28.79 17.66
CA LEU A 559 31.98 28.38 18.80
C LEU A 559 32.53 26.96 18.58
N ASP A 560 33.85 26.84 18.58
CA ASP A 560 34.58 25.57 18.60
C ASP A 560 34.69 25.01 20.03
N GLY A 561 34.98 23.71 20.16
CA GLY A 561 35.14 23.02 21.45
C GLY A 561 34.46 21.66 21.48
N PRO A 562 34.14 21.12 22.68
CA PRO A 562 33.39 19.87 22.81
C PRO A 562 32.07 19.94 22.03
N GLY A 563 31.68 18.86 21.36
CA GLY A 563 30.53 18.83 20.46
C GLY A 563 29.21 19.23 21.10
N SER A 564 29.04 18.94 22.40
CA SER A 564 27.87 19.34 23.18
C SER A 564 27.82 20.83 23.54
N GLU A 565 28.95 21.54 23.44
CA GLU A 565 29.08 22.97 23.73
C GLU A 565 29.22 23.82 22.46
N ALA A 566 29.75 23.24 21.39
CA ALA A 566 29.92 23.89 20.10
C ALA A 566 28.60 24.44 19.55
N THR A 567 28.68 25.56 18.84
CA THR A 567 27.55 26.17 18.13
C THR A 567 27.78 26.09 16.63
N PHE A 568 26.70 26.01 15.85
CA PHE A 568 26.72 26.08 14.39
C PHE A 568 25.84 27.24 13.91
N GLU A 569 26.11 27.78 12.73
CA GLU A 569 25.27 28.79 12.10
C GLU A 569 24.74 28.21 10.79
N SER A 570 23.49 27.76 10.81
CA SER A 570 22.81 27.17 9.65
C SER A 570 23.66 26.14 8.88
N PRO A 571 24.07 25.02 9.51
CA PRO A 571 24.82 23.98 8.81
C PRO A 571 24.02 23.50 7.60
N ARG A 572 24.70 23.35 6.45
CA ARG A 572 24.03 23.15 5.16
C ARG A 572 24.33 21.80 4.53
N SER A 573 25.57 21.60 4.09
CA SER A 573 26.03 20.36 3.46
C SER A 573 27.07 19.70 4.36
N ILE A 574 27.17 18.38 4.27
CA ILE A 574 27.89 17.53 5.20
C ILE A 574 28.50 16.37 4.42
N THR A 575 29.71 15.97 4.78
CA THR A 575 30.35 14.76 4.22
C THR A 575 31.15 14.04 5.32
N ALA A 576 31.17 12.71 5.25
CA ALA A 576 31.95 11.88 6.15
C ALA A 576 33.34 11.62 5.55
N LEU A 577 34.38 11.69 6.38
CA LEU A 577 35.75 11.39 5.98
C LEU A 577 36.10 9.94 6.35
N PRO A 578 37.01 9.27 5.61
CA PRO A 578 37.38 7.88 5.87
C PRO A 578 38.03 7.62 7.24
N ASP A 579 38.48 8.66 7.93
CA ASP A 579 39.07 8.60 9.27
C ASP A 579 38.03 8.80 10.39
N GLY A 580 36.74 8.87 10.06
CA GLY A 580 35.64 9.08 11.01
C GLY A 580 35.33 10.55 11.32
N ARG A 581 36.12 11.50 10.78
CA ARG A 581 35.77 12.92 10.88
C ARG A 581 34.56 13.25 10.02
N ILE A 582 33.89 14.35 10.35
CA ILE A 582 32.77 14.88 9.59
C ILE A 582 33.10 16.32 9.22
N ALA A 583 32.98 16.67 7.94
CA ALA A 583 33.12 18.04 7.45
C ALA A 583 31.75 18.62 7.13
N VAL A 584 31.49 19.83 7.61
CA VAL A 584 30.20 20.52 7.46
C VAL A 584 30.42 21.93 6.92
N THR A 585 29.66 22.31 5.90
CA THR A 585 29.60 23.72 5.48
C THR A 585 28.63 24.49 6.38
N ALA A 586 29.06 25.65 6.86
CA ALA A 586 28.26 26.56 7.66
C ALA A 586 28.13 27.93 6.97
N TRP A 587 27.20 28.75 7.45
CA TRP A 587 27.02 30.11 6.95
C TRP A 587 28.32 30.92 7.08
N TYR A 588 28.58 31.84 6.14
CA TYR A 588 29.85 32.58 5.93
C TYR A 588 31.06 31.82 5.36
N GLY A 589 30.92 30.57 4.93
CA GLY A 589 31.97 29.86 4.18
C GLY A 589 33.06 29.21 5.05
N ALA A 590 32.74 28.96 6.33
CA ALA A 590 33.55 28.10 7.19
C ALA A 590 33.27 26.62 6.92
N ILE A 591 34.31 25.79 6.99
CA ILE A 591 34.17 24.34 7.10
C ILE A 591 34.37 23.98 8.57
N ARG A 592 33.35 23.39 9.20
CA ARG A 592 33.42 22.87 10.56
C ARG A 592 33.80 21.39 10.49
N ILE A 593 34.87 21.01 11.20
CA ILE A 593 35.36 19.64 11.29
C ILE A 593 35.00 19.09 12.67
N ILE A 594 34.20 18.02 12.68
CA ILE A 594 33.86 17.25 13.88
C ILE A 594 34.80 16.06 13.91
N THR A 595 35.54 15.91 15.01
CA THR A 595 36.54 14.86 15.20
C THR A 595 36.13 13.99 16.38
N PRO A 596 36.02 12.67 16.24
CA PRO A 596 35.88 11.76 17.37
C PRO A 596 37.04 11.95 18.36
N ASP A 597 36.76 12.06 19.65
CA ASP A 597 37.80 12.11 20.68
C ASP A 597 38.40 10.69 20.88
N GLU A 598 39.73 10.60 21.03
CA GLU A 598 40.46 9.32 21.21
C GLU A 598 40.24 8.61 22.55
#